data_AF-A0A1I7KTC2-F1
#
_entry.id   AF-A0A1I7KTC2-F1
#
_cell.length_a   1.000
_cell.length_b   1.000
_cell.length_c   1.000
_cell.angle_alpha   90.00
_cell.angle_beta   90.00
_cell.angle_gamma   90.00
#
_symmetry.space_group_name_H-M   'P 1'
#
loop_
_entity.id
_entity.type
_entity.pdbx_description
1 polymer ?
#
loop_
_entity_poly.entity_id
_entity_poly.type
_entity_poly.pdbx_seq_one_letter_code
_entity_poly.pdbx_strand_id
1 'polypeptide(L)'
;MEQGAFIIQELSGDWPVYPGHPLALATAIMRVFATFAEANEPTEHGWCAALGDSRIPGAGDHVGAAMRTLELGSRGADSDAMVAYAERYWEAGQAGGHFKNVDEGKAQAKRIEPHFRSIAAEWFKIAAAV
;
A
#
# COMPACT_ATOMS: atom_id res chain seq x y z
N MET A 1 5.22 14.71 10.89
CA MET A 1 4.49 14.21 9.70
C MET A 1 5.00 12.82 9.41
N GLU A 2 4.11 11.83 9.30
CA GLU A 2 4.54 10.46 9.00
C GLU A 2 5.08 10.37 7.56
N GLN A 3 6.13 9.59 7.36
CA GLN A 3 6.74 9.33 6.06
C GLN A 3 6.66 7.84 5.81
N GLY A 4 6.17 7.44 4.64
CA GLY A 4 5.92 6.05 4.30
C GLY A 4 7.17 5.18 4.40
N ALA A 5 8.36 5.73 4.11
CA ALA A 5 9.61 4.99 4.21
C ALA A 5 9.94 4.61 5.66
N PHE A 6 9.75 5.54 6.61
CA PHE A 6 9.96 5.28 8.03
C PHE A 6 8.89 4.32 8.58
N ILE A 7 7.63 4.44 8.13
CA ILE A 7 6.57 3.50 8.52
C ILE A 7 6.93 2.08 8.09
N ILE A 8 7.35 1.88 6.83
CA ILE A 8 7.75 0.57 6.32
C ILE A 8 8.96 0.03 7.09
N GLN A 9 9.94 0.88 7.41
CA GLN A 9 11.08 0.49 8.23
C GLN A 9 10.67 0.06 9.63
N GLU A 10 9.82 0.83 10.29
CA GLU A 10 9.31 0.54 11.63
C GLU A 10 8.58 -0.81 11.67
N LEU A 11 7.72 -1.07 10.69
CA LEU A 11 6.86 -2.26 10.66
C LEU A 11 7.57 -3.52 10.13
N SER A 12 8.58 -3.37 9.28
CA SER A 12 9.24 -4.51 8.63
C SER A 12 10.67 -4.76 9.11
N GLY A 13 11.29 -3.81 9.81
CA GLY A 13 12.69 -3.84 10.21
C GLY A 13 13.69 -3.39 9.12
N ASP A 14 13.23 -3.18 7.88
CA ASP A 14 14.07 -2.84 6.73
C ASP A 14 13.53 -1.66 5.93
N TRP A 15 14.41 -0.95 5.22
CA TRP A 15 14.00 0.11 4.30
C TRP A 15 13.12 -0.43 3.15
N PRO A 16 12.25 0.40 2.54
CA PRO A 16 11.37 -0.03 1.46
C PRO A 16 12.12 -0.68 0.30
N VAL A 17 11.66 -1.87 -0.11
CA VAL A 17 12.20 -2.57 -1.28
C VAL A 17 11.57 -1.98 -2.53
N TYR A 18 12.36 -1.34 -3.39
CA TYR A 18 11.89 -0.79 -4.66
C TYR A 18 11.46 -1.91 -5.64
N PRO A 19 10.39 -1.76 -6.44
CA PRO A 19 9.50 -0.58 -6.61
C PRO A 19 8.42 -0.39 -5.54
N GLY A 20 8.42 -1.23 -4.50
CA GLY A 20 7.45 -1.22 -3.40
C GLY A 20 6.41 -2.31 -3.60
N HIS A 21 6.37 -3.29 -2.70
CA HIS A 21 5.30 -4.29 -2.71
C HIS A 21 3.95 -3.58 -2.45
N PRO A 22 2.87 -3.86 -3.22
CA PRO A 22 1.61 -3.13 -3.06
C PRO A 22 1.06 -3.16 -1.63
N LEU A 23 1.23 -4.28 -0.92
CA LEU A 23 0.85 -4.40 0.49
C LEU A 23 1.63 -3.46 1.42
N ALA A 24 2.94 -3.32 1.20
CA ALA A 24 3.81 -2.42 1.98
C ALA A 24 3.41 -0.96 1.74
N LEU A 25 3.21 -0.60 0.46
CA LEU A 25 2.78 0.74 0.07
C LEU A 25 1.37 1.06 0.57
N ALA A 26 0.43 0.11 0.49
CA ALA A 26 -0.93 0.28 1.00
C ALA A 26 -0.92 0.55 2.52
N THR A 27 -0.04 -0.12 3.25
CA THR A 27 0.15 0.11 4.69
C THR A 27 0.67 1.51 4.97
N ALA A 28 1.66 1.97 4.20
CA ALA A 28 2.16 3.34 4.31
C ALA A 28 1.08 4.38 3.97
N ILE A 29 0.28 4.14 2.92
CA ILE A 29 -0.82 5.04 2.51
C ILE A 29 -1.85 5.20 3.63
N MET A 30 -2.32 4.10 4.25
CA MET A 30 -3.31 4.16 5.35
C MET A 30 -2.80 4.91 6.59
N ARG A 31 -1.48 5.02 6.74
CA ARG A 31 -0.83 5.75 7.84
C ARG A 31 -0.62 7.23 7.51
N VAL A 32 -0.38 7.54 6.23
CA VAL A 32 -0.15 8.90 5.75
C VAL A 32 -1.46 9.66 5.52
N PHE A 33 -2.53 8.97 5.09
CA PHE A 33 -3.84 9.53 4.77
C PHE A 33 -4.89 9.05 5.77
N ALA A 34 -5.82 9.92 6.17
CA ALA A 34 -6.82 9.57 7.17
C ALA A 34 -7.91 8.65 6.61
N THR A 35 -8.21 8.73 5.31
CA THR A 35 -9.27 7.95 4.66
C THR A 35 -8.93 7.55 3.22
N PHE A 36 -9.67 6.58 2.68
CA PHE A 36 -9.55 6.18 1.28
C PHE A 36 -9.93 7.31 0.33
N ALA A 37 -10.97 8.08 0.67
CA ALA A 37 -11.41 9.20 -0.14
C ALA A 37 -10.30 10.25 -0.30
N GLU A 38 -9.61 10.59 0.80
CA GLU A 38 -8.47 11.52 0.80
C GLU A 38 -7.30 10.98 -0.04
N ALA A 39 -6.91 9.71 0.17
CA ALA A 39 -5.83 9.08 -0.59
C ALA A 39 -6.14 8.98 -2.09
N ASN A 40 -7.42 8.83 -2.45
CA ASN A 40 -7.89 8.64 -3.82
C ASN A 40 -8.32 9.95 -4.51
N GLU A 41 -8.25 11.09 -3.83
CA GLU A 41 -8.67 12.37 -4.41
C GLU A 41 -7.85 12.69 -5.67
N PRO A 42 -8.47 13.03 -6.81
CA PRO A 42 -7.74 13.38 -8.02
C PRO A 42 -6.99 14.70 -7.85
N THR A 43 -5.72 14.70 -8.21
CA THR A 43 -4.88 15.90 -8.29
C THR A 43 -5.12 16.65 -9.62
N GLU A 44 -4.53 17.83 -9.75
CA GLU A 44 -4.58 18.65 -10.99
C GLU A 44 -4.04 17.92 -12.24
N HIS A 45 -3.25 16.88 -12.05
CA HIS A 45 -2.66 16.08 -13.13
C HIS A 45 -3.43 14.77 -13.42
N GLY A 46 -4.56 14.55 -12.74
CA GLY A 46 -5.45 13.42 -13.00
C GLY A 46 -5.08 12.09 -12.31
N TRP A 47 -3.95 12.03 -11.59
CA TRP A 47 -3.64 10.92 -10.69
C TRP A 47 -4.14 11.18 -9.26
N CYS A 48 -4.34 10.12 -8.48
CA CYS A 48 -4.77 10.23 -7.08
C CYS A 48 -3.69 10.88 -6.18
N ALA A 49 -4.13 11.48 -5.07
CA ALA A 49 -3.28 12.16 -4.09
C ALA A 49 -2.14 11.26 -3.60
N ALA A 50 -2.41 10.00 -3.27
CA ALA A 50 -1.39 9.06 -2.82
C ALA A 50 -0.26 8.83 -3.85
N LEU A 51 -0.55 8.89 -5.15
CA LEU A 51 0.45 8.74 -6.21
C LEU A 51 1.30 10.01 -6.37
N GLY A 52 0.70 11.17 -6.17
CA GLY A 52 1.41 12.46 -6.22
C GLY A 52 2.17 12.83 -4.95
N ASP A 53 2.02 12.06 -3.87
CA ASP A 53 2.53 12.42 -2.55
C ASP A 53 3.97 11.91 -2.34
N SER A 54 4.90 12.84 -2.09
CA SER A 54 6.32 12.55 -1.88
C SER A 54 6.62 11.74 -0.61
N ARG A 55 5.64 11.60 0.29
CA ARG A 55 5.76 10.77 1.49
C ARG A 55 5.60 9.28 1.19
N ILE A 56 5.07 8.89 0.04
CA ILE A 56 4.83 7.49 -0.33
C ILE A 56 6.03 6.92 -1.12
N PRO A 57 6.78 5.93 -0.58
CA PRO A 57 8.04 5.48 -1.17
C PRO A 57 7.81 4.34 -2.18
N GLY A 58 7.36 4.65 -3.39
CA GLY A 58 7.13 3.61 -4.41
C GLY A 58 7.11 4.15 -5.84
N ALA A 59 7.23 3.23 -6.80
CA ALA A 59 7.03 3.56 -8.21
C ALA A 59 5.54 3.78 -8.50
N GLY A 60 5.22 4.68 -9.45
CA GLY A 60 3.83 5.08 -9.74
C GLY A 60 2.88 3.90 -9.99
N ASP A 61 3.28 2.91 -10.80
CA ASP A 61 2.46 1.72 -11.07
C ASP A 61 2.20 0.88 -9.81
N HIS A 62 3.18 0.81 -8.91
CA HIS A 62 3.08 0.07 -7.66
C HIS A 62 2.25 0.81 -6.60
N VAL A 63 2.33 2.14 -6.55
CA VAL A 63 1.41 2.97 -5.76
C VAL A 63 -0.01 2.84 -6.31
N GLY A 64 -0.19 2.81 -7.64
CA GLY A 64 -1.47 2.53 -8.28
C GLY A 64 -2.03 1.16 -7.91
N ALA A 65 -1.18 0.12 -7.87
CA ALA A 65 -1.57 -1.21 -7.42
C ALA A 65 -1.93 -1.24 -5.91
N ALA A 66 -1.23 -0.46 -5.09
CA ALA A 66 -1.56 -0.29 -3.67
C ALA A 66 -2.93 0.39 -3.50
N MET A 67 -3.21 1.43 -4.28
CA MET A 67 -4.53 2.08 -4.27
C MET A 67 -5.65 1.14 -4.73
N ARG A 68 -5.42 0.30 -5.74
CA ARG A 68 -6.37 -0.77 -6.13
C ARG A 68 -6.58 -1.80 -5.03
N THR A 69 -5.54 -2.10 -4.26
CA THR A 69 -5.64 -2.97 -3.07
C THR A 69 -6.57 -2.34 -2.03
N LEU A 70 -6.40 -1.06 -1.74
CA LEU A 70 -7.24 -0.31 -0.80
C LEU A 70 -8.67 -0.10 -1.32
N GLU A 71 -8.86 0.04 -2.63
CA GLU A 71 -10.17 0.13 -3.26
C GLU A 71 -11.02 -1.14 -3.05
N LEU A 72 -10.40 -2.32 -3.00
CA LEU A 72 -11.12 -3.54 -2.64
C LEU A 72 -11.71 -3.42 -1.23
N GLY A 73 -10.91 -2.97 -0.26
CA GLY A 73 -11.35 -2.75 1.11
C GLY A 73 -12.44 -1.68 1.23
N SER A 74 -12.33 -0.58 0.48
CA SER A 74 -13.37 0.47 0.48
C SER A 74 -14.71 0.01 -0.09
N ARG A 75 -14.72 -1.06 -0.90
CA ARG A 75 -15.91 -1.72 -1.43
C ARG A 75 -16.42 -2.88 -0.56
N GLY A 76 -15.83 -3.07 0.63
CA GLY A 76 -16.24 -4.08 1.60
C GLY A 76 -15.56 -5.44 1.46
N ALA A 77 -14.50 -5.56 0.66
CA ALA A 77 -13.67 -6.77 0.68
C ALA A 77 -12.92 -6.88 2.00
N ASP A 78 -12.68 -8.11 2.47
CA ASP A 78 -11.88 -8.35 3.65
C ASP A 78 -10.37 -8.21 3.38
N SER A 79 -9.58 -8.20 4.45
CA SER A 79 -8.13 -8.08 4.34
C SER A 79 -7.48 -9.27 3.63
N ASP A 80 -8.10 -10.45 3.62
CA ASP A 80 -7.58 -11.62 2.88
C ASP A 80 -7.63 -11.38 1.37
N ALA A 81 -8.76 -10.87 0.86
CA ALA A 81 -8.90 -10.52 -0.55
C ALA A 81 -7.92 -9.41 -0.98
N MET A 82 -7.69 -8.43 -0.11
CA MET A 82 -6.72 -7.36 -0.35
C MET A 82 -5.29 -7.89 -0.41
N VAL A 83 -4.87 -8.72 0.56
CA VAL A 83 -3.55 -9.35 0.58
C VAL A 83 -3.34 -10.20 -0.66
N ALA A 84 -4.30 -11.06 -1.00
CA ALA A 84 -4.22 -11.93 -2.17
C ALA A 84 -4.08 -11.14 -3.49
N TYR A 85 -4.78 -10.00 -3.62
CA TYR A 85 -4.62 -9.12 -4.78
C TYR A 85 -3.20 -8.53 -4.86
N ALA A 86 -2.69 -8.02 -3.75
CA ALA A 86 -1.36 -7.41 -3.68
C ALA A 86 -0.25 -8.41 -4.02
N GLU A 87 -0.31 -9.62 -3.47
CA GLU A 87 0.62 -10.70 -3.76
C GLU A 87 0.56 -11.11 -5.24
N ARG A 88 -0.65 -11.35 -5.76
CA ARG A 88 -0.83 -11.72 -7.17
C ARG A 88 -0.26 -10.66 -8.12
N TYR A 89 -0.49 -9.38 -7.83
CA TYR A 89 0.07 -8.28 -8.63
C TYR A 89 1.60 -8.33 -8.63
N TRP A 90 2.21 -8.47 -7.44
CA TRP A 90 3.67 -8.47 -7.30
C TRP A 90 4.32 -9.65 -8.04
N GLU A 91 3.75 -10.84 -7.88
CA GLU A 91 4.27 -12.07 -8.49
C GLU A 91 4.08 -12.10 -10.00
N ALA A 92 2.88 -11.78 -10.48
CA ALA A 92 2.60 -11.78 -11.92
C ALA A 92 3.35 -10.65 -12.64
N GLY A 93 3.47 -9.49 -12.00
CA GLY A 93 4.20 -8.34 -12.52
C GLY A 93 5.71 -8.44 -12.36
N GLN A 94 6.22 -9.46 -11.64
CA GLN A 94 7.65 -9.65 -11.37
C GLN A 94 8.34 -8.37 -10.87
N ALA A 95 7.71 -7.71 -9.89
CA ALA A 95 8.15 -6.43 -9.35
C ALA A 95 8.37 -5.35 -10.45
N GLY A 96 7.51 -5.28 -11.47
CA GLY A 96 7.65 -4.31 -12.56
C GLY A 96 8.90 -4.53 -13.43
N GLY A 97 9.38 -5.79 -13.52
CA GLY A 97 10.64 -6.14 -14.18
C GLY A 97 11.88 -6.03 -13.28
N HIS A 98 11.72 -5.65 -12.00
CA HIS A 98 12.79 -5.69 -11.01
C HIS A 98 12.97 -7.09 -10.41
N PHE A 99 13.23 -8.08 -11.26
CA PHE A 99 13.26 -9.52 -10.90
C PHE A 99 14.10 -9.82 -9.66
N LYS A 100 15.26 -9.18 -9.51
CA LYS A 100 16.16 -9.35 -8.36
C LYS A 100 15.56 -8.95 -7.01
N ASN A 101 14.51 -8.13 -7.01
CA ASN A 101 13.88 -7.60 -5.81
C ASN A 101 12.59 -8.36 -5.46
N VAL A 102 12.15 -9.33 -6.28
CA VAL A 102 10.88 -10.04 -6.08
C VAL A 102 10.85 -10.73 -4.72
N ASP A 103 11.87 -11.52 -4.39
CA ASP A 103 11.93 -12.28 -3.14
C ASP A 103 12.06 -11.36 -1.92
N GLU A 104 12.86 -10.31 -2.03
CA GLU A 104 13.05 -9.32 -0.96
C GLU A 104 11.74 -8.58 -0.67
N GLY A 105 11.01 -8.16 -1.71
CA GLY A 105 9.71 -7.51 -1.59
C GLY A 105 8.64 -8.43 -1.00
N LYS A 106 8.64 -9.72 -1.37
CA LYS A 106 7.77 -10.73 -0.75
C LYS A 106 8.09 -10.91 0.73
N ALA A 107 9.36 -10.98 1.09
CA ALA A 107 9.79 -11.12 2.48
C ALA A 107 9.38 -9.89 3.32
N GLN A 108 9.53 -8.68 2.77
CA GLN A 108 9.07 -7.45 3.42
C GLN A 108 7.55 -7.43 3.58
N ALA A 109 6.80 -7.78 2.53
CA ALA A 109 5.34 -7.84 2.58
C ALA A 109 4.84 -8.80 3.66
N LYS A 110 5.45 -9.97 3.79
CA LYS A 110 5.11 -10.97 4.83
C LYS A 110 5.30 -10.42 6.25
N ARG A 111 6.33 -9.60 6.49
CA ARG A 111 6.53 -8.95 7.80
C ARG A 111 5.48 -7.87 8.06
N ILE A 112 5.06 -7.15 7.02
CA ILE A 112 4.07 -6.07 7.11
C ILE A 112 2.65 -6.60 7.24
N GLU A 113 2.33 -7.76 6.67
CA GLU A 113 0.95 -8.26 6.55
C GLU A 113 0.15 -8.24 7.86
N PRO A 114 0.66 -8.67 9.03
CA PRO A 114 -0.10 -8.59 10.28
C PRO A 114 -0.47 -7.16 10.66
N HIS A 115 0.44 -6.21 10.41
CA HIS A 115 0.20 -4.78 10.65
C HIS A 115 -0.80 -4.20 9.64
N PHE A 116 -0.68 -4.57 8.36
CA PHE A 116 -1.64 -4.19 7.34
C PHE A 116 -3.07 -4.59 7.74
N ARG A 117 -3.26 -5.85 8.16
CA ARG A 117 -4.58 -6.36 8.57
C ARG A 117 -5.14 -5.59 9.75
N SER A 118 -4.31 -5.33 10.77
CA SER A 118 -4.71 -4.55 11.93
C SER A 118 -5.08 -3.11 11.57
N ILE A 119 -4.28 -2.46 10.72
CA ILE A 119 -4.51 -1.07 10.30
C ILE A 119 -5.75 -0.98 9.42
N ALA A 120 -5.90 -1.86 8.44
CA ALA A 120 -7.05 -1.90 7.54
C ALA A 120 -8.37 -2.06 8.29
N ALA A 121 -8.40 -2.96 9.29
CA ALA A 121 -9.59 -3.18 10.12
C ALA A 121 -10.06 -1.90 10.83
N GLU A 122 -9.15 -1.04 11.27
CA GLU A 122 -9.50 0.23 11.92
C GLU A 122 -9.78 1.35 10.91
N TRP A 123 -8.95 1.45 9.89
CA TRP A 123 -9.01 2.52 8.89
C TRP A 123 -10.33 2.51 8.10
N PHE A 124 -10.86 1.32 7.77
CA PHE A 124 -12.16 1.21 7.12
C PHE A 124 -13.36 1.31 8.06
N LYS A 125 -13.20 1.13 9.38
CA LYS A 125 -14.26 1.42 10.37
C LYS A 125 -14.51 2.91 10.50
N ILE A 126 -13.43 3.71 10.51
CA ILE A 126 -13.52 5.18 10.62
C ILE A 126 -14.34 5.76 9.46
N ALA A 127 -14.19 5.21 8.25
CA ALA A 127 -14.91 5.66 7.06
C ALA A 127 -16.43 5.37 7.09
N ALA A 128 -16.87 4.36 7.85
CA ALA A 128 -18.28 4.01 7.98
C ALA A 128 -19.04 4.86 9.02
N ALA A 129 -18.33 5.69 9.78
CA ALA A 129 -18.89 6.52 10.86
C ALA A 129 -19.19 7.98 10.45
N VAL A 130 -19.09 8.30 9.16
CA VAL A 130 -19.31 9.64 8.59
C VAL A 130 -20.49 9.64 7.64
#